data_AF-A0A8T5MXT8-F1
#
_entry.id   AF-A0A8T5MXT8-F1
#
_cell.length_a   1.000
_cell.length_b   1.000
_cell.length_c   1.000
_cell.angle_alpha   90.00
_cell.angle_beta   90.00
_cell.angle_gamma   90.00
#
_symmetry.space_group_name_H-M   'P 1'
#
loop_
_entity.id
_entity.type
_entity.pdbx_description
1 polymer ?
#
loop_
_entity_poly.entity_id
_entity_poly.type
_entity_poly.pdbx_seq_one_letter_code
_entity_poly.pdbx_strand_id
1 'polypeptide(L)' 'DVKTFSEKKMICDNMLKQIKANSIPMFYILNKVDKINENEINNKKELVENPVEVSALYRTGINELKRKIRQALGT' A
#
# COMPACT_ATOMS: atom_id res chain seq x y z
N ASP A 1 10.58 10.42 4.57
CA ASP A 1 9.60 11.52 4.66
C ASP A 1 8.55 11.40 3.54
N VAL A 2 7.54 12.27 3.56
CA VAL A 2 6.37 12.27 2.65
C VAL A 2 6.78 12.50 1.19
N LYS A 3 7.77 13.35 0.92
CA LYS A 3 8.20 13.67 -0.45
C LYS A 3 8.77 12.42 -1.12
N THR A 4 9.71 11.75 -0.46
CA THR A 4 10.27 10.50 -0.98
C THR A 4 9.22 9.39 -1.15
N PHE A 5 8.20 9.35 -0.30
CA PHE A 5 7.09 8.40 -0.47
C PHE A 5 6.29 8.69 -1.75
N SER A 6 5.94 9.96 -1.97
CA SER A 6 5.21 10.40 -3.16
C SER A 6 6.02 10.14 -4.45
N GLU A 7 7.33 10.39 -4.42
CA GLU A 7 8.23 10.10 -5.55
C GLU A 7 8.24 8.60 -5.89
N LYS A 8 8.39 7.73 -4.88
CA LYS A 8 8.36 6.27 -5.08
C LYS A 8 7.03 5.80 -5.66
N LYS A 9 5.90 6.32 -5.14
CA LYS A 9 4.57 6.02 -5.66
C LYS A 9 4.46 6.41 -7.13
N MET A 10 4.84 7.64 -7.48
CA MET A 10 4.79 8.13 -8.86
C MET A 10 5.64 7.27 -9.80
N ILE A 11 6.84 6.87 -9.38
CA ILE A 11 7.71 5.99 -10.18
C ILE A 11 7.02 4.64 -10.44
N CYS A 12 6.45 4.01 -9.42
CA CYS A 12 5.72 2.75 -9.57
C CYS A 12 4.52 2.90 -10.51
N ASP A 13 3.70 3.94 -10.33
CA ASP A 13 2.51 4.19 -11.16
C ASP A 13 2.89 4.41 -12.64
N ASN A 14 3.96 5.15 -12.89
CA ASN A 14 4.47 5.38 -14.24
C ASN A 14 4.98 4.09 -14.87
N MET A 15 5.70 3.27 -14.12
CA MET A 15 6.17 1.97 -14.60
C MET A 15 5.00 1.05 -14.95
N LEU A 16 3.96 0.99 -14.10
CA LEU A 16 2.75 0.19 -14.36
C LEU A 16 2.03 0.63 -15.64
N LYS A 17 1.96 1.95 -15.90
CA LYS A 17 1.46 2.49 -17.17
C LYS A 17 2.32 2.08 -18.36
N GLN A 18 3.65 2.17 -18.23
CA GLN A 18 4.59 1.80 -19.30
C GLN A 18 4.44 0.33 -19.72
N ILE A 19 4.28 -0.57 -18.75
CA ILE A 19 4.07 -2.00 -19.02
C ILE A 19 2.60 -2.36 -19.31
N LYS A 20 1.71 -1.37 -19.43
CA LYS A 20 0.27 -1.53 -19.68
C LYS A 20 -0.46 -2.41 -18.64
N ALA A 21 0.04 -2.44 -17.40
CA ALA A 21 -0.57 -3.17 -16.28
C ALA A 21 -1.50 -2.29 -15.42
N ASN A 22 -1.65 -1.01 -15.76
CA ASN A 22 -2.46 -0.05 -14.99
C ASN A 22 -3.98 -0.31 -15.05
N SER A 23 -4.44 -1.26 -15.86
CA SER A 23 -5.84 -1.71 -15.91
C SER A 23 -6.14 -2.86 -14.94
N ILE A 24 -5.12 -3.48 -14.35
CA ILE A 24 -5.29 -4.55 -13.38
C ILE A 24 -5.74 -3.94 -12.04
N PRO A 25 -6.73 -4.52 -11.33
CA PRO A 25 -7.08 -4.07 -9.99
C PRO A 25 -5.88 -4.07 -9.04
N MET A 26 -5.66 -2.96 -8.34
CA MET A 26 -4.56 -2.77 -7.41
C MET A 26 -5.07 -2.31 -6.06
N PHE A 27 -4.36 -2.66 -5.00
CA PHE A 27 -4.55 -2.11 -3.67
C PHE A 27 -3.19 -1.77 -3.06
N TYR A 28 -3.15 -0.71 -2.26
CA TYR A 28 -1.93 -0.25 -1.62
C TYR A 28 -1.70 -0.95 -0.28
N ILE A 29 -0.44 -1.26 0.02
CA ILE A 29 -0.02 -1.80 1.31
C ILE A 29 1.04 -0.87 1.88
N LEU A 30 0.77 -0.28 3.04
CA LEU A 30 1.78 0.42 3.84
C LEU A 30 2.49 -0.61 4.70
N ASN A 31 3.60 -1.15 4.19
CA ASN A 31 4.41 -2.14 4.91
C ASN A 31 5.44 -1.46 5.85
N LYS A 32 5.92 -2.22 6.84
CA LYS A 32 6.89 -1.80 7.86
C LYS A 32 6.36 -0.73 8.82
N VAL A 33 5.06 -0.78 9.15
CA VAL A 33 4.43 0.14 10.11
C VAL A 33 5.06 0.07 11.49
N ASP A 34 5.74 -1.03 11.83
CA ASP A 34 6.54 -1.20 13.05
C ASP A 34 7.71 -0.22 13.19
N LYS A 35 8.13 0.43 12.10
CA LYS A 35 9.28 1.35 12.09
C LYS A 35 8.89 2.82 12.13
N ILE A 36 7.60 3.14 12.13
CA ILE A 36 7.10 4.50 11.99
C ILE A 36 5.97 4.75 13.00
N ASN A 37 5.76 6.00 13.36
CA ASN A 37 4.70 6.38 14.29
C ASN A 37 3.36 6.61 13.57
N GLU A 38 2.30 6.80 14.35
CA GLU A 38 0.94 7.01 13.87
C GLU A 38 0.80 8.24 12.96
N ASN A 39 1.48 9.36 13.28
CA ASN A 39 1.46 10.56 12.43
C ASN A 39 2.05 10.29 11.05
N GLU A 40 3.17 9.56 10.98
CA GLU A 40 3.75 9.14 9.70
C GLU A 40 2.86 8.19 8.91
N ILE A 41 2.16 7.28 9.60
CA ILE A 41 1.17 6.39 8.98
C ILE A 41 0.04 7.22 8.38
N ASN A 42 -0.55 8.14 9.16
CA ASN A 42 -1.66 8.99 8.72
C ASN A 42 -1.27 9.86 7.52
N ASN A 43 -0.11 10.52 7.56
CA ASN A 43 0.38 11.32 6.43
C ASN A 43 0.57 10.48 5.16
N LYS A 44 1.01 9.22 5.28
CA LYS A 44 1.17 8.32 4.13
C LYS A 44 -0.17 7.81 3.62
N LYS A 45 -1.18 7.62 4.49
CA LYS A 45 -2.53 7.20 4.11
C LYS A 45 -3.25 8.22 3.25
N GLU A 46 -2.98 9.50 3.42
CA GLU A 46 -3.55 10.56 2.57
C GLU A 46 -3.06 10.50 1.11
N LEU A 47 -1.95 9.78 0.84
CA LEU A 47 -1.32 9.73 -0.48
C LEU A 47 -1.70 8.51 -1.31
N VAL A 48 -2.42 7.55 -0.71
CA VAL A 48 -2.81 6.29 -1.34
C VAL A 48 -4.23 5.93 -0.96
N GLU A 49 -4.98 5.36 -1.90
CA GLU A 49 -6.38 5.01 -1.62
C GLU A 49 -6.47 3.78 -0.70
N ASN A 50 -7.09 3.98 0.47
CA ASN A 50 -7.49 2.93 1.41
C ASN A 50 -6.42 1.84 1.64
N PRO A 51 -5.18 2.19 2.01
CA PRO A 51 -4.11 1.21 2.13
C PRO A 51 -4.36 0.23 3.27
N VAL A 52 -3.78 -0.97 3.17
CA VAL A 52 -3.66 -1.89 4.32
C VAL A 52 -2.36 -1.61 5.05
N GLU A 53 -2.45 -1.38 6.35
CA GLU A 53 -1.30 -1.22 7.24
C GLU A 53 -0.76 -2.59 7.65
N VAL A 54 0.51 -2.85 7.36
CA VAL A 54 1.12 -4.16 7.59
C VAL A 54 2.51 -4.02 8.19
N SER A 55 2.82 -4.89 9.14
CA SER A 55 4.21 -5.26 9.42
C SER A 55 4.40 -6.71 9.00
N ALA A 56 5.05 -6.93 7.86
CA ALA A 56 5.33 -8.29 7.39
C ALA A 56 6.24 -9.05 8.37
N LEU A 57 7.14 -8.34 9.06
CA LEU A 57 8.05 -8.90 10.06
C LEU A 57 7.29 -9.46 11.26
N TYR A 58 6.34 -8.70 11.80
CA TYR A 58 5.58 -9.09 13.00
C TYR A 58 4.21 -9.70 12.68
N ARG A 59 3.90 -9.91 11.40
CA ARG A 59 2.60 -10.40 10.90
C ARG A 59 1.40 -9.52 11.30
N THR A 60 1.64 -8.27 11.66
CA THR A 60 0.60 -7.26 11.93
C THR A 60 -0.18 -6.95 10.66
N GLY A 61 -1.51 -6.88 10.73
CA GLY A 61 -2.38 -6.52 9.60
C GLY A 61 -2.56 -7.62 8.54
N ILE A 62 -1.95 -8.80 8.70
CA ILE A 62 -2.01 -9.88 7.69
C ILE A 62 -3.42 -10.45 7.51
N ASN A 63 -4.22 -10.55 8.57
CA ASN A 63 -5.59 -11.04 8.45
C ASN A 63 -6.47 -10.06 7.65
N GLU A 64 -6.29 -8.76 7.87
CA GLU A 64 -6.96 -7.71 7.11
C GLU A 64 -6.51 -7.73 5.64
N LEU A 65 -5.21 -7.92 5.38
CA LEU A 65 -4.69 -8.10 4.02
C LEU A 65 -5.32 -9.32 3.32
N LYS A 66 -5.39 -10.47 4.01
CA LYS A 66 -6.05 -11.68 3.47
C LYS A 66 -7.52 -11.42 3.15
N ARG A 67 -8.23 -10.70 4.01
CA ARG A 67 -9.64 -10.33 3.80
C ARG A 67 -9.79 -9.45 2.54
N LYS A 68 -8.95 -8.44 2.36
CA LYS A 68 -8.99 -7.59 1.14
C LYS A 68 -8.66 -8.37 -0.13
N ILE A 69 -7.68 -9.27 -0.07
CA ILE A 69 -7.35 -10.15 -1.21
C ILE A 69 -8.55 -11.00 -1.61
N ARG A 70 -9.20 -11.64 -0.63
CA ARG A 70 -10.42 -12.44 -0.83
C ARG A 70 -11.54 -11.62 -1.47
N GLN A 71 -11.78 -10.42 -0.97
CA GLN A 71 -12.77 -9.50 -1.53
C GLN A 71 -12.45 -9.11 -2.98
N ALA A 72 -11.19 -8.85 -3.30
CA ALA A 72 -10.76 -8.52 -4.65
C ALA A 72 -10.87 -9.70 -5.63
N LEU A 73 -10.72 -10.94 -5.14
CA LEU A 73 -10.84 -12.16 -5.92
C LEU A 73 -12.28 -12.71 -5.99
N GLY A 74 -13.21 -12.13 -5.23
CA GLY A 74 -14.59 -12.62 -5.15
C GLY A 74 -14.73 -13.98 -4.47
N THR A 75 -13.82 -14.32 -3.54
CA THR A 75 -13.75 -15.63 -2.84
C THR A 75 -13.91 -15.51 -1.33
#